data_AF-A0A7D3VSW4-F1
#
_entry.id   AF-A0A7D3VSW4-F1
#
_cell.length_a   1.000
_cell.length_b   1.000
_cell.length_c   1.000
_cell.angle_alpha   90.00
_cell.angle_beta   90.00
_cell.angle_gamma   90.00
#
_symmetry.space_group_name_H-M   'P 1'
#
loop_
_entity.id
_entity.type
_entity.pdbx_description
1 polymer ?
#
loop_
_entity_poly.entity_id
_entity_poly.type
_entity_poly.pdbx_seq_one_letter_code
_entity_poly.pdbx_strand_id
1 'polypeptide(L)'
;MLHHIMASIPHEVWAEPQKNDELNTGNLADWLRNIFGPLFLVIVSIVAIFFLFTREITRFVQFIVLAIGIGVVFYVPNIIETTARAIAKALGVDVT
;
A
#
# COMPACT_ATOMS: atom_id res chain seq x y z
N MET A 1 0.70 66.47 24.84
CA MET A 1 0.82 66.05 26.25
C MET A 1 1.11 64.55 26.41
N LEU A 2 0.58 63.67 25.56
CA LEU A 2 0.86 62.22 25.59
C LEU A 2 2.31 61.83 25.27
N HIS A 3 3.02 62.59 24.43
CA HIS A 3 4.43 62.32 24.10
C HIS A 3 5.39 62.44 25.28
N HIS A 4 5.05 63.25 26.29
CA HIS A 4 5.89 63.38 27.47
C HIS A 4 5.69 62.22 28.45
N ILE A 5 4.51 61.59 28.44
CA ILE A 5 4.16 60.43 29.28
C ILE A 5 4.85 59.16 28.77
N MET A 6 4.98 59.00 27.45
CA MET A 6 5.71 57.88 26.86
C MET A 6 7.23 57.94 27.14
N ALA A 7 7.79 59.15 27.28
CA ALA A 7 9.22 59.34 27.56
C ALA A 7 9.60 59.14 29.05
N SER A 8 8.62 59.10 29.96
CA SER A 8 8.85 58.87 31.39
C SER A 8 8.64 57.42 31.82
N ILE A 9 8.26 56.52 30.90
CA ILE A 9 8.20 55.08 31.19
C ILE A 9 9.65 54.59 31.28
N PRO A 10 10.10 54.08 32.45
CA PRO A 10 11.44 53.54 32.60
C PRO A 10 11.67 52.51 31.50
N HIS A 11 12.84 52.51 30.85
CA HIS A 11 13.18 51.56 29.78
C HIS A 11 13.05 50.09 30.21
N GLU A 12 12.96 49.85 31.51
CA GLU A 12 12.81 48.57 32.20
C GLU A 12 11.36 48.03 32.19
N VAL A 13 10.36 48.89 31.92
CA VAL A 13 8.92 48.55 31.86
C VAL A 13 8.46 48.33 30.41
N TRP A 14 9.36 48.49 29.45
CA TRP A 14 9.11 48.07 28.08
C TRP A 14 9.14 46.55 28.11
N ALA A 15 7.96 45.94 28.11
CA ALA A 15 7.85 44.51 27.91
C ALA A 15 8.44 44.20 26.52
N GLU A 16 9.71 43.83 26.48
CA GLU A 16 10.27 43.14 25.34
C GLU A 16 9.32 41.97 25.05
N PRO A 17 8.92 41.75 23.79
CA PRO A 17 8.22 40.53 23.46
C PRO A 17 9.15 39.40 23.90
N GLN A 18 8.78 38.70 24.97
CA GLN A 18 9.47 37.51 25.43
C GLN A 18 9.52 36.57 24.23
N LYS A 19 10.68 36.51 23.56
CA LYS A 19 10.93 35.57 22.47
C LYS A 19 11.17 34.18 23.06
N ASN A 20 10.25 33.72 23.91
CA ASN A 20 10.45 32.54 24.73
C ASN A 20 9.20 31.67 24.65
N ASP A 21 8.91 31.24 23.43
CA ASP A 21 8.44 29.89 23.13
C ASP A 21 8.30 29.80 21.61
N GLU A 22 9.43 29.92 20.92
CA GLU A 22 9.58 29.29 19.62
C GLU A 22 9.41 27.79 19.92
N LEU A 23 8.17 27.27 19.80
CA LEU A 23 7.82 25.89 20.11
C LEU A 23 8.97 25.03 19.58
N ASN A 24 9.63 24.29 20.49
CA ASN A 24 10.85 23.54 20.20
C ASN A 24 10.51 22.33 19.30
N THR A 25 10.22 22.66 18.05
CA THR A 25 9.76 21.76 17.00
C THR A 25 10.88 20.83 16.53
N GLY A 26 12.14 21.20 16.77
CA GLY A 26 13.29 20.34 16.54
C GLY A 26 13.22 19.06 17.37
N ASN A 27 12.97 19.17 18.68
CA ASN A 27 12.88 18.00 19.55
C ASN A 27 11.67 17.11 19.21
N LEU A 28 10.54 17.70 18.81
CA LEU A 28 9.38 16.94 18.33
C LEU A 28 9.66 16.25 17.00
N ALA A 29 10.36 16.90 16.07
CA ALA A 29 10.72 16.34 14.77
C ALA A 29 11.72 15.18 14.92
N ASP A 30 12.72 15.32 15.79
CA ASP A 30 13.70 14.27 16.08
C ASP A 30 13.04 13.07 16.77
N TRP A 31 12.16 13.31 17.74
CA TRP A 31 11.35 12.28 18.37
C TRP A 31 10.49 11.54 17.33
N LEU A 32 9.79 12.28 16.47
CA LEU A 32 8.93 11.70 15.44
C LEU A 32 9.75 10.87 14.45
N ARG A 33 10.90 11.36 14.01
CA ARG A 33 11.78 10.69 13.03
C ARG A 33 12.40 9.40 13.59
N ASN A 34 12.79 9.41 14.86
CA ASN A 34 13.34 8.24 15.54
C ASN A 34 12.32 7.11 15.71
N ILE A 35 11.03 7.42 15.70
CA ILE A 35 9.96 6.42 15.81
C ILE A 35 9.41 6.04 14.44
N PHE A 36 9.00 7.02 13.63
CA PHE A 36 8.36 6.78 12.34
C PHE A 36 9.32 6.19 11.32
N GLY A 37 10.59 6.60 11.31
CA GLY A 37 11.58 6.11 10.34
C GLY A 37 11.77 4.60 10.41
N PRO A 38 12.21 4.05 11.56
CA PRO A 38 12.40 2.60 11.71
C PRO A 38 11.11 1.80 11.55
N LEU A 39 9.99 2.27 12.13
CA LEU A 39 8.72 1.56 12.07
C LEU A 39 8.18 1.47 10.63
N PHE A 40 8.26 2.55 9.87
CA PHE A 40 7.86 2.58 8.46
C PHE A 40 8.70 1.60 7.64
N LEU A 41 10.02 1.61 7.80
CA LEU A 41 10.91 0.71 7.05
C LEU A 41 10.64 -0.76 7.35
N VAL A 42 10.38 -1.13 8.61
CA VAL A 42 10.06 -2.52 8.97
C VAL A 42 8.76 -2.96 8.31
N ILE A 43 7.70 -2.17 8.41
CA ILE A 43 6.39 -2.50 7.82
C ILE A 43 6.50 -2.60 6.29
N VAL A 44 7.11 -1.60 5.65
CA VAL A 44 7.30 -1.59 4.19
C VAL A 44 8.18 -2.76 3.75
N SER A 45 9.20 -3.13 4.50
CA SER A 45 10.04 -4.30 4.19
C SER A 45 9.21 -5.59 4.19
N ILE A 46 8.35 -5.80 5.19
CA ILE A 46 7.49 -6.98 5.26
C ILE A 46 6.52 -6.99 4.07
N VAL A 47 5.83 -5.87 3.83
CA VAL A 47 4.89 -5.73 2.71
C VAL A 47 5.61 -5.92 1.37
N ALA A 48 6.81 -5.39 1.20
CA ALA A 48 7.62 -5.55 -0.01
C ALA A 48 7.99 -7.01 -0.27
N ILE A 49 8.35 -7.76 0.77
CA ILE A 49 8.62 -9.20 0.66
C ILE A 49 7.36 -9.94 0.22
N PHE A 50 6.23 -9.71 0.89
CA PHE A 50 4.95 -10.32 0.50
C PHE A 50 4.54 -9.93 -0.92
N PHE A 51 4.72 -8.68 -1.31
CA PHE A 51 4.41 -8.18 -2.64
C PHE A 51 5.27 -8.86 -3.72
N LEU A 52 6.58 -8.98 -3.45
CA LEU A 52 7.53 -9.63 -4.35
C LEU A 52 7.14 -11.09 -4.60
N PHE A 53 6.81 -11.82 -3.53
CA PHE A 53 6.36 -13.20 -3.64
C PHE A 53 4.96 -13.31 -4.25
N THR A 54 4.02 -12.46 -3.87
CA THR A 54 2.63 -12.53 -4.38
C THR A 54 2.58 -12.37 -5.89
N ARG A 55 3.37 -11.45 -6.46
CA ARG A 55 3.39 -11.24 -7.93
C ARG A 55 3.93 -12.45 -8.69
N GLU A 56 4.94 -13.12 -8.16
CA GLU A 56 5.54 -14.29 -8.82
C GLU A 56 4.71 -15.56 -8.57
N ILE A 57 4.22 -15.76 -7.34
CA ILE A 57 3.39 -16.92 -6.96
C ILE A 57 2.06 -16.90 -7.71
N THR A 58 1.40 -15.75 -7.87
CA THR A 58 0.15 -15.68 -8.64
C THR A 58 0.35 -16.09 -10.10
N ARG A 59 1.46 -15.68 -10.73
CA ARG A 59 1.82 -16.13 -12.08
C ARG A 59 2.09 -17.65 -12.12
N PHE A 60 2.80 -18.18 -11.14
CA PHE A 60 3.08 -19.61 -11.03
C PHE A 60 1.79 -20.44 -10.83
N VAL A 61 0.90 -19.99 -9.95
CA VAL A 61 -0.41 -20.62 -9.71
C VAL A 61 -1.25 -20.60 -10.98
N GLN A 62 -1.24 -19.51 -11.75
CA GLN A 62 -1.94 -19.46 -13.05
C GLN A 62 -1.44 -20.55 -14.00
N PHE A 63 -0.12 -20.79 -14.08
CA PHE A 63 0.43 -21.88 -14.88
C PHE A 63 -0.02 -23.26 -14.39
N ILE A 64 0.02 -23.50 -13.08
CA ILE A 64 -0.44 -24.77 -12.49
C ILE A 64 -1.92 -25.00 -12.80
N VAL A 65 -2.76 -24.00 -12.56
CA VAL A 65 -4.21 -24.09 -12.79
C VAL A 65 -4.49 -24.39 -14.26
N LEU A 66 -3.78 -23.72 -15.18
CA LEU A 66 -3.91 -23.99 -16.62
C LEU A 66 -3.49 -25.43 -16.96
N ALA A 67 -2.32 -25.88 -16.46
CA ALA A 67 -1.81 -27.22 -16.71
C ALA A 67 -2.78 -28.30 -16.20
N ILE A 68 -3.32 -28.13 -14.99
CA ILE A 68 -4.34 -29.01 -14.43
C ILE A 68 -5.61 -28.98 -15.28
N GLY A 69 -6.07 -27.79 -15.69
CA GLY A 69 -7.27 -27.64 -16.52
C GLY A 69 -7.16 -28.40 -17.84
N ILE A 70 -6.04 -28.25 -18.55
CA ILE A 70 -5.76 -29.01 -19.78
C ILE A 70 -5.68 -30.51 -19.46
N GLY A 71 -4.98 -30.90 -18.40
CA GLY A 71 -4.94 -32.29 -17.95
C GLY A 71 -6.33 -32.88 -17.75
N VAL A 72 -7.21 -32.18 -17.05
CA VAL A 72 -8.60 -32.64 -16.81
C VAL A 72 -9.38 -32.77 -18.11
N VAL A 73 -9.35 -31.75 -18.97
CA VAL A 73 -10.12 -31.75 -20.22
C VAL A 73 -9.72 -32.90 -21.15
N PHE A 74 -8.43 -33.21 -21.24
CA PHE A 74 -7.92 -34.21 -22.19
C PHE A 74 -7.71 -35.61 -21.61
N TYR A 75 -7.57 -35.77 -20.29
CA TYR A 75 -7.30 -37.08 -19.68
C TYR A 75 -8.45 -37.64 -18.86
N VAL A 76 -9.47 -36.84 -18.49
CA VAL A 76 -10.62 -37.39 -17.77
C VAL A 76 -11.57 -38.07 -18.76
N PRO A 77 -11.84 -39.38 -18.60
CA PRO A 77 -12.80 -40.07 -19.42
C PRO A 77 -14.18 -39.41 -19.30
N ASN A 78 -14.93 -39.38 -20.40
CA ASN A 78 -16.21 -38.67 -20.59
C ASN A 78 -16.12 -37.16 -20.87
N ILE A 79 -15.08 -36.43 -20.46
CA ILE A 79 -15.02 -34.98 -20.75
C ILE A 79 -14.87 -34.74 -22.25
N ILE A 80 -13.91 -35.40 -22.89
CA ILE A 80 -13.71 -35.29 -24.35
C ILE A 80 -14.97 -35.71 -25.10
N GLU A 81 -15.60 -36.81 -24.72
CA GLU A 81 -16.80 -37.31 -25.40
C GLU A 81 -17.96 -36.31 -25.28
N THR A 82 -18.20 -35.80 -24.07
CA THR A 82 -19.28 -34.84 -23.83
C THR A 82 -19.04 -33.54 -24.58
N THR A 83 -17.81 -33.03 -24.55
CA THR A 83 -17.42 -31.82 -25.31
C THR A 83 -17.56 -32.05 -26.81
N ALA A 84 -17.11 -33.19 -27.34
CA ALA A 84 -17.23 -33.53 -28.75
C ALA A 84 -18.70 -33.63 -29.20
N ARG A 85 -19.55 -34.34 -28.43
CA ARG A 85 -20.99 -34.43 -28.70
C ARG A 85 -21.67 -33.06 -28.63
N ALA A 86 -21.30 -32.22 -27.66
CA ALA A 86 -21.85 -30.87 -27.53
C ALA A 86 -21.47 -29.99 -28.73
N ILE A 87 -20.21 -30.02 -29.16
CA ILE A 87 -19.74 -29.28 -30.34
C ILE A 87 -20.45 -29.79 -31.60
N ALA A 88 -20.51 -31.10 -31.80
CA ALA A 88 -21.17 -31.69 -32.96
C ALA A 88 -22.66 -31.33 -33.03
N LYS A 89 -23.37 -31.37 -31.90
CA LYS A 89 -24.76 -30.93 -31.80
C LYS A 89 -24.91 -29.43 -32.11
N ALA A 90 -24.01 -28.59 -31.62
CA ALA A 90 -24.00 -27.16 -31.93
C ALA A 90 -23.70 -26.87 -33.41
N LEU A 91 -22.94 -27.75 -34.06
CA LEU A 91 -22.66 -27.70 -35.50
C LEU A 91 -23.75 -28.39 -36.35
N GLY A 92 -24.81 -28.92 -35.75
CA GLY A 92 -25.91 -29.59 -36.46
C GLY A 92 -25.56 -30.99 -36.97
N VAL A 93 -24.51 -31.61 -36.44
CA VAL A 93 -24.13 -32.99 -36.72
C VAL A 93 -24.72 -33.89 -35.64
N ASP A 94 -25.62 -34.79 -36.03
CA ASP A 94 -26.12 -35.84 -35.14
C ASP A 94 -25.08 -36.94 -34.99
N VAL A 95 -24.56 -37.09 -33.77
CA VAL A 95 -23.61 -38.14 -33.39
C VAL A 95 -24.34 -39.11 -32.48
N THR A 96 -24.84 -40.20 -33.07
CA THR A 96 -25.46 -41.33 -32.37
C THR A 96 -24.40 -42.08 -31.58
#